data_AF-A0A2D7MCD7-F1
#
_entry.id   AF-A0A2D7MCD7-F1
#
_cell.length_a   1.000
_cell.length_b   1.000
_cell.length_c   1.000
_cell.angle_alpha   90.00
_cell.angle_beta   90.00
_cell.angle_gamma   90.00
#
_symmetry.space_group_name_H-M   'P 1'
#
loop_
_entity.id
_entity.type
_entity.pdbx_description
1 polymer ?
#
loop_
_entity_poly.entity_id
_entity_poly.type
_entity_poly.pdbx_seq_one_letter_code
_entity_poly.pdbx_strand_id
1 'polypeptide(L)'
;MNNELIIRTSSDTVDFALLKEGKLIELHREEVDSSFSVGDIYLAKIRKSVTGLNAAFVDVGYDKDAFLHYHDLGPQLSSMLKFIKGIRTNKSKSYNLEKFPFEKDIEKTGSINDVIKSNQSILVQIVKEPISTKGPRISSELSLAGRYVVIVPFSNRVSVSQKIESREEKDRLKRLVTSIKPKGFGVIVRTVAEGKKVAELDADLQKLV
;
A
#
# COMPACT_ATOMS: atom_id res chain seq x y z
N MET A 1 -18.11 4.57 -28.45
CA MET A 1 -16.89 3.75 -28.41
C MET A 1 -17.20 2.53 -27.57
N ASN A 2 -17.27 1.34 -28.17
CA ASN A 2 -17.55 0.11 -27.43
C ASN A 2 -16.21 -0.54 -27.02
N ASN A 3 -15.97 -0.60 -25.71
CA ASN A 3 -14.85 -1.33 -25.15
C ASN A 3 -15.42 -2.59 -24.47
N GLU A 4 -14.83 -3.73 -24.74
CA GLU A 4 -15.25 -5.02 -24.19
C GLU A 4 -14.08 -5.63 -23.41
N LEU A 5 -14.35 -6.10 -22.19
CA LEU A 5 -13.38 -6.87 -21.41
C LEU A 5 -13.86 -8.33 -21.39
N ILE A 6 -13.11 -9.19 -22.07
CA ILE A 6 -13.37 -10.63 -22.09
C ILE A 6 -12.46 -11.27 -21.05
N ILE A 7 -13.05 -12.01 -20.12
CA ILE A 7 -12.33 -12.76 -19.09
C ILE A 7 -12.54 -14.24 -19.38
N ARG A 8 -11.46 -14.97 -19.63
CA ARG A 8 -11.47 -16.42 -19.79
C ARG A 8 -10.70 -17.04 -18.62
N THR A 9 -11.40 -17.81 -17.80
CA THR A 9 -10.81 -18.57 -16.70
C THR A 9 -10.61 -20.04 -17.12
N SER A 10 -9.43 -20.58 -16.85
CA SER A 10 -9.12 -22.01 -16.89
C SER A 10 -8.68 -22.46 -15.49
N SER A 11 -8.36 -23.73 -15.29
CA SER A 11 -7.91 -24.22 -13.98
C SER A 11 -6.60 -23.56 -13.50
N ASP A 12 -5.72 -23.21 -14.44
CA ASP A 12 -4.35 -22.82 -14.13
C ASP A 12 -4.02 -21.40 -14.63
N THR A 13 -4.94 -20.75 -15.35
CA THR A 13 -4.70 -19.45 -15.97
C THR A 13 -5.97 -18.60 -16.03
N VAL A 14 -5.79 -17.28 -15.90
CA VAL A 14 -6.82 -16.27 -16.21
C VAL A 14 -6.32 -15.40 -17.36
N ASP A 15 -7.09 -15.33 -18.43
CA ASP A 15 -6.83 -14.42 -19.55
C ASP A 15 -7.78 -13.21 -19.50
N PHE A 16 -7.23 -12.01 -19.65
CA PHE A 16 -7.97 -10.76 -19.82
C PHE A 16 -7.69 -10.20 -21.21
N ALA A 17 -8.73 -10.08 -22.04
CA ALA A 17 -8.63 -9.46 -23.36
C ALA A 17 -9.46 -8.17 -23.38
N LEU A 18 -8.80 -7.04 -23.64
CA LEU A 18 -9.47 -5.76 -23.87
C LEU A 18 -9.64 -5.54 -25.37
N LEU A 19 -10.89 -5.46 -25.82
CA LEU A 19 -11.23 -5.19 -27.20
C LEU A 19 -11.81 -3.77 -27.32
N LYS A 20 -11.54 -3.14 -28.46
CA LYS A 20 -12.18 -1.89 -28.87
C LYS A 20 -12.75 -2.08 -30.26
N GLU A 21 -14.08 -1.93 -30.38
CA GLU A 21 -14.79 -2.13 -31.66
C GLU A 21 -14.50 -3.52 -32.27
N GLY A 22 -14.53 -4.56 -31.42
CA GLY A 22 -14.25 -5.95 -31.80
C GLY A 22 -12.78 -6.26 -32.12
N LYS A 23 -11.87 -5.28 -32.06
CA LYS A 23 -10.43 -5.48 -32.27
C LYS A 23 -9.71 -5.62 -30.94
N LEU A 24 -8.87 -6.65 -30.81
CA LEU A 24 -8.02 -6.84 -29.63
C LEU A 24 -7.01 -5.69 -29.51
N ILE A 25 -7.00 -5.03 -28.35
CA ILE A 25 -6.06 -3.96 -28.00
C ILE A 25 -4.99 -4.49 -27.04
N GLU A 26 -5.40 -5.30 -26.07
CA GLU A 26 -4.52 -5.78 -25.01
C GLU A 26 -4.92 -7.20 -24.59
N LEU A 27 -3.94 -8.05 -24.32
CA LEU A 27 -4.12 -9.40 -23.80
C LEU A 27 -3.15 -9.61 -22.63
N HIS A 28 -3.71 -9.88 -21.45
CA HIS A 28 -2.96 -10.30 -20.28
C HIS A 28 -3.29 -11.76 -19.98
N ARG A 29 -2.27 -12.55 -19.64
CA ARG A 29 -2.42 -13.91 -19.11
C ARG A 29 -1.73 -13.96 -17.76
N GLU A 30 -2.47 -14.41 -16.78
CA GLU A 30 -1.99 -14.63 -15.41
C GLU A 30 -2.05 -16.12 -15.11
N GLU A 31 -0.91 -16.72 -14.76
CA GLU A 31 -0.86 -18.11 -14.27
C GLU A 31 -1.28 -18.13 -12.80
N VAL A 32 -2.13 -19.10 -12.43
CA VAL A 32 -2.58 -19.29 -11.05
C VAL A 32 -1.49 -20.05 -10.29
N ASP A 33 -0.37 -19.37 -10.01
CA ASP A 33 0.60 -19.82 -9.01
C ASP A 33 0.33 -19.07 -7.69
N SER A 34 0.68 -19.73 -6.59
CA SER A 34 0.85 -19.17 -5.25
C SER A 34 1.94 -18.10 -5.13
N SER A 35 2.35 -17.48 -6.25
CA SER A 35 3.33 -16.42 -6.30
C SER A 35 2.77 -15.15 -5.68
N PHE A 36 3.58 -14.46 -4.88
CA PHE A 36 3.24 -13.10 -4.46
C PHE A 36 3.06 -12.19 -5.66
N SER A 37 2.08 -11.30 -5.59
CA SER A 37 1.88 -10.22 -6.53
C SER A 37 2.29 -8.89 -5.90
N VAL A 38 2.75 -7.95 -6.73
CA VAL A 38 2.99 -6.58 -6.28
C VAL A 38 1.70 -5.97 -5.73
N GLY A 39 1.77 -5.45 -4.50
CA GLY A 39 0.63 -4.83 -3.82
C GLY A 39 -0.03 -5.71 -2.78
N ASP A 40 0.24 -7.02 -2.76
CA ASP A 40 -0.28 -7.94 -1.74
C ASP A 40 0.16 -7.52 -0.34
N ILE A 41 -0.74 -7.65 0.64
CA ILE A 41 -0.51 -7.24 2.02
C ILE A 41 -0.57 -8.47 2.94
N TYR A 42 0.47 -8.64 3.76
CA TYR A 42 0.61 -9.75 4.70
C TYR A 42 0.82 -9.27 6.12
N LEU A 43 0.23 -9.99 7.07
CA LEU A 43 0.67 -9.94 8.47
C LEU A 43 1.84 -10.91 8.63
N ALA A 44 3.04 -10.36 8.64
CA ALA A 44 4.28 -11.10 8.61
C ALA A 44 4.99 -11.12 9.98
N LYS A 45 6.02 -11.95 10.12
CA LYS A 45 6.86 -12.00 11.33
C LYS A 45 8.30 -11.64 11.01
N ILE A 46 8.87 -10.70 11.75
CA ILE A 46 10.29 -10.36 11.63
C ILE A 46 11.11 -11.55 12.13
N ARG A 47 11.98 -12.11 11.29
CA ARG A 47 12.92 -13.16 11.72
C ARG A 47 14.14 -12.56 12.40
N LYS A 48 14.87 -11.70 11.69
CA LYS A 48 16.11 -11.10 12.18
C LYS A 48 16.37 -9.74 11.52
N SER A 49 16.99 -8.84 12.26
CA SER A 49 17.57 -7.61 11.75
C SER A 49 19.04 -7.82 11.38
N VAL A 50 19.54 -7.02 10.44
CA VAL A 50 20.93 -7.03 9.96
C VAL A 50 21.44 -5.60 9.92
N THR A 51 22.23 -5.23 10.93
CA THR A 51 22.75 -3.86 11.12
C THR A 51 23.54 -3.37 9.91
N GLY A 52 24.40 -4.22 9.34
CA GLY A 52 25.26 -3.84 8.21
C GLY A 52 24.49 -3.45 6.93
N LEU A 53 23.23 -3.87 6.82
CA LEU A 53 22.35 -3.53 5.70
C LEU A 53 21.25 -2.53 6.10
N ASN A 54 21.21 -2.13 7.37
CA ASN A 54 20.10 -1.41 7.99
C ASN A 54 18.73 -1.97 7.56
N ALA A 55 18.57 -3.29 7.67
CA ALA A 55 17.43 -4.02 7.11
C ALA A 55 17.03 -5.20 7.99
N ALA A 56 15.91 -5.84 7.67
CA ALA A 56 15.46 -7.07 8.29
C ALA A 56 14.95 -8.09 7.27
N PHE A 57 15.10 -9.35 7.66
CA PHE A 57 14.49 -10.49 6.99
C PHE A 57 13.18 -10.83 7.68
N VAL A 58 12.13 -10.95 6.87
CA VAL A 58 10.75 -11.07 7.33
C VAL A 58 10.12 -12.31 6.71
N ASP A 59 9.50 -13.13 7.55
CA ASP A 59 8.74 -14.30 7.12
C ASP A 59 7.35 -13.87 6.66
N VAL A 60 7.12 -13.98 5.35
CA VAL A 60 5.85 -13.70 4.65
C VAL A 60 5.17 -14.99 4.17
N GLY A 61 5.69 -16.17 4.53
CA GLY A 61 5.14 -17.46 4.09
C GLY A 61 5.71 -18.00 2.78
N TYR A 62 6.81 -17.43 2.28
CA TYR A 62 7.55 -17.93 1.11
C TYR A 62 8.72 -18.82 1.51
N ASP A 63 9.24 -19.58 0.55
CA ASP A 63 10.46 -20.37 0.71
C ASP A 63 11.70 -19.54 1.11
N LYS A 64 11.72 -18.26 0.74
CA LYS A 64 12.79 -17.31 1.07
C LYS A 64 12.23 -16.11 1.81
N ASP A 65 12.91 -15.72 2.89
CA ASP A 65 12.56 -14.52 3.65
C ASP A 65 12.53 -13.27 2.75
N ALA A 66 11.52 -12.44 3.00
CA ALA A 66 11.40 -11.14 2.36
C ALA A 66 12.42 -10.15 2.93
N PHE A 67 12.87 -9.23 2.09
CA PHE A 67 13.81 -8.18 2.46
C PHE A 67 13.08 -6.86 2.73
N LEU A 68 13.24 -6.33 3.95
CA LEU A 68 12.67 -5.06 4.41
C LEU A 68 13.79 -4.10 4.83
N HIS A 69 14.04 -3.06 4.05
CA HIS A 69 15.04 -2.04 4.38
C HIS A 69 14.47 -0.99 5.33
N TYR A 70 15.32 -0.32 6.13
CA TYR A 70 14.89 0.71 7.09
C TYR A 70 14.02 1.81 6.47
N HIS A 71 14.39 2.27 5.27
CA HIS A 71 13.65 3.32 4.58
C HIS A 71 12.28 2.87 4.04
N ASP A 72 12.08 1.55 3.90
CA ASP A 72 10.80 0.97 3.51
C ASP A 72 9.90 0.71 4.73
N LEU A 73 10.35 1.05 5.95
CA LEU A 73 9.49 0.95 7.13
C LEU A 73 8.37 2.01 7.13
N GLY A 74 8.66 3.17 6.53
CA GLY A 74 7.81 4.34 6.57
C GLY A 74 7.83 5.06 7.93
N PRO A 75 7.53 6.37 7.95
CA PRO A 75 7.58 7.16 9.18
C PRO A 75 6.56 6.69 10.23
N GLN A 76 5.43 6.12 9.82
CA GLN A 76 4.31 5.76 10.69
C GLN A 76 4.42 4.37 11.34
N LEU A 77 5.58 3.71 11.22
CA LEU A 77 5.80 2.36 11.75
C LEU A 77 5.36 2.23 13.22
N SER A 78 5.77 3.16 14.09
CA SER A 78 5.45 3.12 15.53
C SER A 78 3.94 3.03 15.80
N SER A 79 3.14 3.82 15.07
CA SER A 79 1.68 3.82 15.14
C SER A 79 1.11 2.48 14.73
N MET A 80 1.59 1.92 13.62
CA MET A 80 1.16 0.62 13.11
C MET A 80 1.49 -0.52 14.09
N LEU A 81 2.70 -0.55 14.63
CA LEU A 81 3.12 -1.59 15.58
C LEU A 81 2.29 -1.54 16.87
N LYS A 82 1.99 -0.34 17.38
CA LYS A 82 1.09 -0.16 18.52
C LYS A 82 -0.32 -0.65 18.20
N PHE A 83 -0.83 -0.36 17.02
CA PHE A 83 -2.15 -0.83 16.57
C PHE A 83 -2.22 -2.36 16.54
N ILE A 84 -1.27 -3.01 15.86
CA ILE A 84 -1.17 -4.49 15.78
C ILE A 84 -1.07 -5.09 17.19
N LYS A 85 -0.21 -4.55 18.06
CA LYS A 85 -0.07 -5.03 19.44
C LYS A 85 -1.36 -4.88 20.23
N GLY A 86 -2.08 -3.75 20.08
CA GLY A 86 -3.35 -3.49 20.75
C GLY A 86 -4.43 -4.51 20.37
N ILE A 87 -4.52 -4.87 19.08
CA ILE A 87 -5.44 -5.89 18.58
C ILE A 87 -5.03 -7.28 19.08
N ARG A 88 -3.76 -7.68 18.90
CA ARG A 88 -3.26 -9.01 19.31
C ARG A 88 -3.40 -9.28 20.81
N THR A 89 -3.32 -8.24 21.65
CA THR A 89 -3.46 -8.35 23.11
C THR A 89 -4.91 -8.19 23.58
N ASN A 90 -5.89 -8.10 22.67
CA ASN A 90 -7.31 -7.84 22.95
C ASN A 90 -7.56 -6.55 23.76
N LYS A 91 -6.60 -5.62 23.79
CA LYS A 91 -6.74 -4.31 24.44
C LYS A 91 -7.61 -3.35 23.64
N SER A 92 -7.58 -3.48 22.31
CA SER A 92 -8.49 -2.78 21.41
C SER A 92 -9.38 -3.78 20.68
N LYS A 93 -10.69 -3.59 20.77
CA LYS A 93 -11.68 -4.32 19.96
C LYS A 93 -12.12 -3.53 18.72
N SER A 94 -11.62 -2.30 18.55
CA SER A 94 -11.90 -1.46 17.39
C SER A 94 -10.81 -1.63 16.35
N TYR A 95 -11.22 -1.90 15.11
CA TYR A 95 -10.36 -1.95 13.93
C TYR A 95 -10.29 -0.61 13.17
N ASN A 96 -11.05 0.40 13.62
CA ASN A 96 -11.10 1.73 12.99
C ASN A 96 -9.98 2.65 13.54
N LEU A 97 -9.39 3.46 12.65
CA LEU A 97 -8.34 4.44 12.94
C LEU A 97 -8.85 5.82 13.37
N GLU A 98 -10.14 6.12 13.27
CA GLU A 98 -10.73 7.44 13.55
C GLU A 98 -10.36 8.04 14.91
N LYS A 99 -10.27 7.18 15.93
CA LYS A 99 -9.94 7.55 17.32
C LYS A 99 -8.60 6.96 17.77
N PHE A 100 -7.81 6.41 16.85
CA PHE A 100 -6.55 5.77 17.20
C PHE A 100 -5.47 6.84 17.44
N PRO A 101 -4.82 6.87 18.63
CA PRO A 101 -3.79 7.84 18.93
C PRO A 101 -2.47 7.45 18.26
N PHE A 102 -2.03 8.28 17.32
CA PHE A 102 -0.78 8.10 16.58
C PHE A 102 0.43 8.30 17.48
N GLU A 103 1.47 7.52 17.21
CA GLU A 103 2.80 7.67 17.80
C GLU A 103 3.64 8.66 16.99
N LYS A 104 4.80 9.04 17.53
CA LYS A 104 5.77 9.87 16.81
C LYS A 104 6.35 9.10 15.62
N ASP A 105 6.60 9.84 14.54
CA ASP A 105 7.30 9.33 13.36
C ASP A 105 8.67 8.77 13.77
N ILE A 106 9.09 7.65 13.16
CA ILE A 106 10.47 7.16 13.30
C ILE A 106 11.47 8.12 12.63
N GLU A 107 12.70 8.17 13.14
CA GLU A 107 13.75 9.03 12.59
C GLU A 107 14.19 8.53 11.21
N LYS A 108 14.40 9.43 10.25
CA LYS A 108 14.82 9.03 8.89
C LYS A 108 16.23 8.41 8.84
N THR A 109 17.10 8.82 9.76
CA THR A 109 18.50 8.39 9.84
C THR A 109 18.74 7.36 10.94
N GLY A 110 17.68 6.72 11.44
CA GLY A 110 17.77 5.74 12.53
C GLY A 110 18.28 4.37 12.09
N SER A 111 18.36 3.47 13.06
CA SER A 111 18.80 2.09 12.90
C SER A 111 17.63 1.12 13.03
N ILE A 112 17.64 0.08 12.20
CA ILE A 112 16.63 -0.97 12.18
C ILE A 112 16.48 -1.66 13.55
N ASN A 113 17.57 -1.81 14.30
CA ASN A 113 17.56 -2.49 15.60
C ASN A 113 16.81 -1.70 16.68
N ASP A 114 16.68 -0.38 16.52
CA ASP A 114 16.04 0.49 17.51
C ASP A 114 14.51 0.49 17.36
N VAL A 115 14.02 0.20 16.14
CA VAL A 115 12.62 0.35 15.77
C VAL A 115 11.85 -0.97 15.64
N ILE A 116 12.55 -2.09 15.39
CA ILE A 116 11.92 -3.41 15.26
C ILE A 116 12.64 -4.49 16.06
N LYS A 117 11.89 -5.53 16.44
CA LYS A 117 12.41 -6.67 17.21
C LYS A 117 12.15 -8.00 16.49
N SER A 118 13.00 -8.99 16.74
CA SER A 118 12.77 -10.36 16.27
C SER A 118 11.46 -10.93 16.83
N ASN A 119 10.79 -11.77 16.04
CA ASN A 119 9.50 -12.40 16.31
C ASN A 119 8.31 -11.44 16.49
N GLN A 120 8.51 -10.15 16.17
CA GLN A 120 7.45 -9.16 16.16
C GLN A 120 6.60 -9.28 14.89
N SER A 121 5.28 -9.11 15.04
CA SER A 121 4.37 -9.02 13.89
C SER A 121 4.40 -7.64 13.27
N ILE A 122 4.35 -7.61 11.94
CA ILE A 122 4.39 -6.39 11.13
C ILE A 122 3.48 -6.57 9.91
N LEU A 123 2.75 -5.53 9.51
CA LEU A 123 2.06 -5.53 8.22
C LEU A 123 3.04 -5.07 7.15
N VAL A 124 3.08 -5.80 6.05
CA VAL A 124 3.99 -5.54 4.95
C VAL A 124 3.27 -5.69 3.62
N GLN A 125 3.68 -4.89 2.64
CA GLN A 125 3.20 -4.91 1.28
C GLN A 125 4.32 -5.33 0.33
N ILE A 126 4.02 -6.22 -0.61
CA ILE A 126 4.96 -6.65 -1.64
C ILE A 126 5.21 -5.48 -2.61
N VAL A 127 6.48 -5.07 -2.72
CA VAL A 127 6.92 -4.01 -3.64
C VAL A 127 7.60 -4.59 -4.88
N LYS A 128 8.31 -5.72 -4.71
CA LYS A 128 8.86 -6.50 -5.81
C LYS A 128 8.66 -7.98 -5.52
N GLU A 129 8.22 -8.69 -6.54
CA GLU A 129 8.07 -10.14 -6.54
C GLU A 129 9.41 -10.83 -6.31
N PRO A 130 9.41 -12.08 -5.79
CA PRO A 130 10.62 -12.87 -5.66
C PRO A 130 11.25 -13.11 -7.05
N ILE A 131 12.58 -13.13 -7.10
CA ILE A 131 13.32 -13.38 -8.35
C ILE A 131 14.33 -14.48 -8.09
N SER A 132 14.15 -15.63 -8.76
CA SER A 132 15.03 -16.79 -8.66
C SER A 132 15.23 -17.22 -7.19
N THR A 133 16.43 -17.03 -6.64
CA THR A 133 16.78 -17.42 -5.26
C THR A 133 16.57 -16.32 -4.22
N LYS A 134 16.14 -15.12 -4.63
CA LYS A 134 15.90 -13.98 -3.74
C LYS A 134 14.41 -13.91 -3.38
N GLY A 135 14.13 -13.80 -2.09
CA GLY A 135 12.78 -13.51 -1.60
C GLY A 135 12.28 -12.13 -2.05
N PRO A 136 10.98 -11.84 -1.87
CA PRO A 136 10.39 -10.58 -2.32
C PRO A 136 10.96 -9.38 -1.56
N ARG A 137 10.90 -8.21 -2.20
CA ARG A 137 11.14 -6.93 -1.51
C ARG A 137 9.82 -6.39 -1.00
N ILE A 138 9.81 -5.94 0.24
CA ILE A 138 8.60 -5.49 0.93
C ILE A 138 8.76 -4.11 1.54
N SER A 139 7.64 -3.48 1.85
CA SER A 139 7.52 -2.21 2.57
C SER A 139 6.51 -2.35 3.70
N SER A 140 6.71 -1.71 4.84
CA SER A 140 5.65 -1.54 5.84
C SER A 140 4.93 -0.19 5.75
N GLU A 141 5.34 0.67 4.82
CA GLU A 141 4.55 1.82 4.38
C GLU A 141 3.45 1.34 3.42
N LEU A 142 2.33 0.93 4.01
CA LEU A 142 1.18 0.42 3.26
C LEU A 142 0.54 1.53 2.43
N SER A 143 0.10 1.19 1.22
CA SER A 143 -0.69 2.09 0.38
C SER A 143 -1.73 1.32 -0.44
N LEU A 144 -2.94 1.87 -0.53
CA LEU A 144 -4.01 1.32 -1.35
C LEU A 144 -4.36 2.34 -2.44
N ALA A 145 -4.14 1.95 -3.69
CA ALA A 145 -4.35 2.83 -4.83
C ALA A 145 -5.77 2.69 -5.39
N GLY A 146 -6.55 3.75 -5.33
CA GLY A 146 -7.75 3.94 -6.13
C GLY A 146 -7.41 4.52 -7.51
N ARG A 147 -8.43 4.88 -8.28
CA ARG A 147 -8.26 5.45 -9.62
C ARG A 147 -7.64 6.85 -9.59
N TYR A 148 -8.13 7.70 -8.70
CA TYR A 148 -7.78 9.10 -8.58
C TYR A 148 -6.94 9.40 -7.34
N VAL A 149 -7.08 8.60 -6.28
CA VAL A 149 -6.37 8.80 -5.01
C VAL A 149 -5.65 7.55 -4.58
N VAL A 150 -4.65 7.72 -3.71
CA VAL A 150 -4.00 6.63 -2.96
C VAL A 150 -4.16 6.93 -1.49
N ILE A 151 -4.61 5.97 -0.70
CA ILE A 151 -4.77 6.12 0.74
C ILE A 151 -3.62 5.44 1.49
N VAL A 152 -3.16 6.09 2.55
CA VAL A 152 -2.05 5.64 3.40
C VAL A 152 -2.52 5.63 4.85
N PRO A 153 -2.59 4.48 5.55
CA PRO A 153 -3.05 4.43 6.93
C PRO A 153 -2.05 5.09 7.89
N PHE A 154 -2.52 5.40 9.10
CA PHE A 154 -1.71 6.00 10.19
C PHE A 154 -1.10 7.37 9.85
N SER A 155 -1.58 8.03 8.81
CA SER A 155 -1.14 9.35 8.38
C SER A 155 -2.31 10.32 8.39
N ASN A 156 -2.04 11.62 8.41
CA ASN A 156 -3.05 12.65 8.17
C ASN A 156 -2.68 13.59 7.02
N ARG A 157 -1.58 13.29 6.31
CA ARG A 157 -1.04 14.15 5.27
C ARG A 157 -1.88 14.05 3.99
N VAL A 158 -2.12 15.20 3.34
CA VAL A 158 -2.66 15.27 1.98
C VAL A 158 -1.58 15.81 1.06
N SER A 159 -1.25 15.05 0.02
CA SER A 159 -0.30 15.44 -1.01
C SER A 159 -0.94 15.33 -2.40
N VAL A 160 -0.42 16.08 -3.35
CA VAL A 160 -0.87 16.06 -4.75
C VAL A 160 0.33 15.70 -5.62
N SER A 161 0.09 14.90 -6.67
CA SER A 161 1.11 14.47 -7.63
C SER A 161 1.94 15.64 -8.14
N GLN A 162 3.27 15.46 -8.16
CA GLN A 162 4.18 16.48 -8.68
C GLN A 162 4.05 16.68 -10.20
N LYS A 163 3.46 15.71 -10.91
CA LYS A 163 3.23 15.77 -12.36
C LYS A 163 2.08 16.72 -12.76
N ILE A 164 1.26 17.16 -11.82
CA ILE A 164 0.30 18.25 -12.09
C ILE A 164 1.11 19.55 -12.07
N GLU A 165 1.03 20.38 -13.09
CA GLU A 165 1.88 21.58 -13.19
C GLU A 165 1.19 22.81 -12.60
N SER A 166 -0.12 22.98 -12.86
CA SER A 166 -0.90 24.10 -12.34
C SER A 166 -0.93 24.09 -10.81
N ARG A 167 -0.47 25.21 -10.23
CA ARG A 167 -0.51 25.43 -8.79
C ARG A 167 -1.94 25.61 -8.29
N GLU A 168 -2.76 26.29 -9.08
CA GLU A 168 -4.18 26.52 -8.80
C GLU A 168 -4.92 25.18 -8.66
N GLU A 169 -4.65 24.25 -9.57
CA GLU A 169 -5.24 22.92 -9.54
C GLU A 169 -4.74 22.08 -8.36
N LYS A 170 -3.43 22.13 -8.05
CA LYS A 170 -2.89 21.50 -6.84
C LYS A 170 -3.60 21.98 -5.59
N ASP A 171 -3.76 23.29 -5.46
CA ASP A 171 -4.41 23.89 -4.29
C ASP A 171 -5.91 23.54 -4.24
N ARG A 172 -6.59 23.52 -5.39
CA ARG A 172 -8.00 23.08 -5.49
C ARG A 172 -8.15 21.63 -5.04
N LEU A 173 -7.40 20.69 -5.63
CA LEU A 173 -7.46 19.27 -5.32
C LEU A 173 -7.11 19.01 -3.85
N LYS A 174 -6.07 19.66 -3.33
CA LYS A 174 -5.68 19.54 -1.92
C LYS A 174 -6.80 19.98 -0.99
N ARG A 175 -7.48 21.10 -1.27
CA ARG A 175 -8.64 21.56 -0.48
C ARG A 175 -9.79 20.57 -0.51
N LEU A 176 -10.18 20.12 -1.71
CA LEU A 176 -11.27 19.15 -1.87
C LEU A 176 -10.99 17.85 -1.11
N VAL A 177 -9.82 17.26 -1.34
CA VAL A 177 -9.46 15.99 -0.70
C VAL A 177 -9.32 16.13 0.81
N THR A 178 -8.82 17.28 1.31
CA THR A 178 -8.76 17.54 2.76
C THR A 178 -10.15 17.52 3.40
N SER A 179 -11.20 17.98 2.71
CA SER A 179 -12.57 17.99 3.25
C SER A 179 -13.24 16.61 3.32
N ILE A 180 -12.87 15.68 2.42
CA ILE A 180 -13.49 14.35 2.31
C ILE A 180 -12.63 13.24 2.91
N LYS A 181 -11.38 13.54 3.29
CA LYS A 181 -10.43 12.55 3.79
C LYS A 181 -10.90 11.91 5.11
N PRO A 182 -10.93 10.58 5.22
CA PRO A 182 -11.24 9.91 6.48
C PRO A 182 -10.14 10.15 7.53
N LYS A 183 -10.57 10.22 8.80
CA LYS A 183 -9.64 10.38 9.91
C LYS A 183 -8.76 9.15 10.04
N GLY A 184 -7.49 9.37 10.34
CA GLY A 184 -6.54 8.28 10.51
C GLY A 184 -5.84 7.83 9.22
N PHE A 185 -6.18 8.45 8.09
CA PHE A 185 -5.59 8.16 6.79
C PHE A 185 -5.01 9.41 6.12
N GLY A 186 -3.86 9.26 5.47
CA GLY A 186 -3.30 10.21 4.53
C GLY A 186 -3.79 9.90 3.11
N VAL A 187 -3.78 10.90 2.24
CA VAL A 187 -4.23 10.76 0.85
C VAL A 187 -3.25 11.41 -0.10
N ILE A 188 -2.89 10.70 -1.15
CA ILE A 188 -2.07 11.18 -2.27
C ILE A 188 -2.98 11.29 -3.49
N VAL A 189 -3.11 12.49 -4.06
CA VAL A 189 -3.91 12.73 -5.26
C VAL A 189 -3.08 12.41 -6.50
N ARG A 190 -3.57 11.50 -7.35
CA ARG A 190 -2.91 11.04 -8.59
C ARG A 190 -3.11 12.06 -9.72
N THR A 191 -2.26 12.01 -10.74
CA THR A 191 -2.36 12.89 -11.91
C THR A 191 -3.70 12.78 -12.63
N VAL A 192 -4.30 11.58 -12.66
CA VAL A 192 -5.60 11.31 -13.32
C VAL A 192 -6.78 12.02 -12.62
N ALA A 193 -6.56 12.57 -11.41
CA ALA A 193 -7.56 13.35 -10.67
C ALA A 193 -7.71 14.79 -11.15
N GLU A 194 -6.83 15.28 -12.03
CA GLU A 194 -6.88 16.64 -12.56
C GLU A 194 -8.23 16.94 -13.22
N GLY A 195 -8.80 18.10 -12.89
CA GLY A 195 -10.10 18.56 -13.35
C GLY A 195 -11.30 17.79 -12.77
N LYS A 196 -11.09 16.75 -11.95
CA LYS A 196 -12.19 15.95 -11.39
C LYS A 196 -12.95 16.69 -10.30
N LYS A 197 -14.26 16.39 -10.24
CA LYS A 197 -15.17 16.93 -9.23
C LYS A 197 -15.04 16.17 -7.91
N VAL A 198 -15.40 16.81 -6.80
CA VAL A 198 -15.32 16.22 -5.46
C VAL A 198 -16.08 14.89 -5.36
N ALA A 199 -17.23 14.78 -6.01
CA ALA A 199 -18.05 13.56 -5.99
C ALA A 199 -17.32 12.34 -6.58
N GLU A 200 -16.52 12.51 -7.64
CA GLU A 200 -15.73 11.42 -8.22
C GLU A 200 -14.57 11.03 -7.30
N LEU A 201 -13.94 12.01 -6.65
CA LEU A 201 -12.84 11.77 -5.71
C LEU A 201 -13.33 11.07 -4.43
N ASP A 202 -14.48 11.49 -3.91
CA ASP A 202 -15.10 10.89 -2.74
C ASP A 202 -15.56 9.46 -3.04
N ALA A 203 -16.24 9.22 -4.16
CA ALA A 203 -16.65 7.88 -4.57
C ALA A 203 -15.46 6.91 -4.78
N ASP A 204 -14.31 7.41 -5.21
CA ASP A 204 -13.08 6.61 -5.31
C ASP A 204 -12.48 6.34 -3.91
N LEU A 205 -12.49 7.35 -3.04
CA LEU A 205 -11.96 7.25 -1.67
C LEU A 205 -12.78 6.30 -0.78
N GLN A 206 -14.11 6.35 -0.85
CA GLN A 206 -15.00 5.48 -0.08
C GLN A 206 -14.86 4.00 -0.44
N LYS A 207 -14.33 3.66 -1.63
CA LYS A 207 -14.05 2.27 -2.00
C LYS A 207 -12.81 1.70 -1.33
N LEU A 208 -11.99 2.56 -0.70
CA LEU A 208 -10.69 2.18 -0.13
C LEU A 208 -10.72 2.08 1.41
N VAL A 209 -11.85 2.37 2.07
CA VAL A 209 -11.97 2.44 3.54
C VAL A 209 -13.12 1.61 4.05
#